data_AF-A0A1V9FK39-F1
#
_entry.id   AF-A0A1V9FK39-F1
#
_cell.length_a   1.000
_cell.length_b   1.000
_cell.length_c   1.000
_cell.angle_alpha   90.00
_cell.angle_beta   90.00
_cell.angle_gamma   90.00
#
_symmetry.space_group_name_H-M   'P 1'
#
loop_
_entity.id
_entity.type
_entity.pdbx_description
1 polymer ?
#
loop_
_entity_poly.entity_id
_entity_poly.type
_entity_poly.pdbx_seq_one_letter_code
_entity_poly.pdbx_strand_id
1 'polypeptide(L)'
;MPQIDKRFCFLAILILYSLQLFSQPEINSFSPVSGAVGTTVTITGSNFSTNPADNIVFFGAVRAGVTTSTAGSITVTVPAGAMYKPLSVTVNGLTAYTGRPFINLPVNTIFKKMLKKKGAANNR
;
A
#
# COMPACT_ATOMS: atom_id res chain seq x y z
N MET A 1 -21.37 3.48 51.08
CA MET A 1 -20.90 2.74 49.90
C MET A 1 -21.44 3.42 48.66
N PRO A 2 -20.60 4.03 47.80
CA PRO A 2 -21.08 4.70 46.60
C PRO A 2 -21.62 3.65 45.63
N GLN A 3 -22.88 3.78 45.24
CA GLN A 3 -23.54 2.88 44.29
C GLN A 3 -23.06 3.26 42.89
N ILE A 4 -22.19 2.42 42.31
CA ILE A 4 -21.85 2.50 40.89
C ILE A 4 -23.15 2.26 40.13
N ASP A 5 -23.68 3.32 39.57
CA ASP A 5 -24.92 3.34 38.86
C ASP A 5 -24.77 2.61 37.53
N LYS A 6 -25.69 1.69 37.24
CA LYS A 6 -25.65 0.82 36.05
C LYS A 6 -25.56 1.61 34.73
N ARG A 7 -25.94 2.89 34.76
CA ARG A 7 -25.82 3.84 33.65
C ARG A 7 -24.36 4.19 33.35
N PHE A 8 -23.53 4.36 34.38
CA PHE A 8 -22.08 4.50 34.24
C PHE A 8 -21.43 3.23 33.68
N CYS A 9 -21.84 2.03 34.12
CA CYS A 9 -21.36 0.78 33.53
C CYS A 9 -21.79 0.60 32.07
N PHE A 10 -23.02 0.97 31.71
CA PHE A 10 -23.50 0.84 30.33
C PHE A 10 -22.80 1.84 29.39
N LEU A 11 -22.60 3.09 29.83
CA LEU A 11 -21.80 4.08 29.11
C LEU A 11 -20.33 3.65 28.99
N ALA A 12 -19.73 3.11 30.05
CA ALA A 12 -18.37 2.57 29.99
C ALA A 12 -18.26 1.37 29.04
N ILE A 13 -19.24 0.47 29.03
CA ILE A 13 -19.29 -0.66 28.09
C ILE A 13 -19.52 -0.17 26.65
N LEU A 14 -20.32 0.87 26.42
CA LEU A 14 -20.53 1.47 25.10
C LEU A 14 -19.28 2.20 24.58
N ILE A 15 -18.56 2.89 25.47
CA ILE A 15 -17.28 3.56 25.18
C ILE A 15 -16.19 2.50 24.92
N LEU A 16 -16.18 1.39 25.66
CA LEU A 16 -15.28 0.25 25.41
C LEU A 16 -15.63 -0.51 24.11
N TYR A 17 -16.91 -0.59 23.73
CA TYR A 17 -17.36 -1.15 22.45
C TYR A 17 -17.01 -0.26 21.25
N SER A 18 -16.84 1.05 21.48
CA SER A 18 -16.46 2.02 20.44
C SER A 18 -14.97 1.99 20.09
N LEU A 19 -14.15 1.28 20.88
CA LEU A 19 -12.77 0.96 20.51
C LEU A 19 -12.82 -0.16 19.45
N GLN A 20 -12.79 0.24 18.19
CA GLN A 20 -12.75 -0.70 17.08
C GLN A 20 -11.48 -1.56 17.17
N LEU A 21 -11.66 -2.86 17.39
CA LEU A 21 -10.61 -3.87 17.36
C LEU A 21 -10.08 -3.99 15.93
N PHE A 22 -9.06 -3.21 15.60
CA PHE A 22 -8.40 -3.30 14.31
C PHE A 22 -7.42 -4.47 14.31
N SER A 23 -7.61 -5.41 13.38
CA SER A 23 -6.65 -6.49 13.16
C SER A 23 -5.37 -5.94 12.52
N GLN A 24 -4.22 -6.44 12.97
CA GLN A 24 -2.92 -6.11 12.38
C GLN A 24 -2.91 -6.48 10.88
N PRO A 25 -2.59 -5.54 9.96
CA PRO A 25 -2.38 -5.88 8.57
C PRO A 25 -1.21 -6.86 8.46
N GLU A 26 -1.30 -7.80 7.54
CA GLU A 26 -0.20 -8.70 7.20
C GLU A 26 0.05 -8.67 5.70
N ILE A 27 1.32 -8.76 5.30
CA ILE A 27 1.71 -8.80 3.90
C ILE A 27 2.41 -10.12 3.63
N ASN A 28 1.78 -10.99 2.85
CA ASN A 28 2.29 -12.32 2.53
C ASN A 28 3.19 -12.27 1.30
N SER A 29 2.80 -11.50 0.28
CA SER A 29 3.56 -11.38 -0.96
C SER A 29 3.19 -10.12 -1.74
N PHE A 30 3.99 -9.81 -2.76
CA PHE A 30 3.65 -8.80 -3.76
C PHE A 30 4.21 -9.22 -5.12
N SER A 31 3.54 -8.79 -6.19
CA SER A 31 3.92 -9.08 -7.57
C SER A 31 3.55 -7.91 -8.49
N PRO A 32 4.41 -7.53 -9.45
CA PRO A 32 5.78 -8.03 -9.63
C PRO A 32 6.73 -7.55 -8.53
N VAL A 33 7.84 -8.28 -8.33
CA VAL A 33 8.88 -7.91 -7.33
C VAL A 33 9.78 -6.75 -7.80
N SER A 34 9.67 -6.39 -9.07
CA SER A 34 10.43 -5.32 -9.71
C SER A 34 9.59 -4.61 -10.76
N GLY A 35 9.91 -3.35 -11.03
CA GLY A 35 9.18 -2.55 -11.99
C GLY A 35 9.67 -1.13 -12.06
N ALA A 36 9.35 -0.45 -13.17
CA ALA A 36 9.62 0.97 -13.34
C ALA A 36 8.46 1.80 -12.75
N VAL A 37 8.62 3.12 -12.70
CA VAL A 37 7.53 4.05 -12.37
C VAL A 37 6.31 3.77 -13.25
N GLY A 38 5.12 3.70 -12.64
CA GLY A 38 3.87 3.41 -13.33
C GLY A 38 3.53 1.91 -13.43
N THR A 39 4.42 1.00 -13.04
CA THR A 39 4.09 -0.42 -12.95
C THR A 39 2.98 -0.65 -11.91
N THR A 40 1.99 -1.46 -12.26
CA THR A 40 0.96 -1.93 -11.32
C THR A 40 1.53 -3.07 -10.48
N VAL A 41 1.44 -2.94 -9.15
CA VAL A 41 1.87 -3.96 -8.19
C VAL A 41 0.66 -4.39 -7.36
N THR A 42 0.45 -5.69 -7.26
CA THR A 42 -0.52 -6.31 -6.35
C THR A 42 0.19 -6.76 -5.08
N ILE A 43 -0.31 -6.35 -3.93
CA ILE A 43 0.13 -6.76 -2.59
C ILE A 43 -0.94 -7.69 -2.03
N THR A 44 -0.57 -8.94 -1.72
CA THR A 44 -1.46 -9.95 -1.18
C THR A 44 -1.20 -10.13 0.31
N GLY A 45 -2.26 -10.19 1.12
CA GLY A 45 -2.16 -10.20 2.57
C GLY A 45 -3.49 -10.41 3.28
N SER A 46 -3.62 -9.84 4.47
CA SER A 46 -4.82 -9.91 5.30
C SER A 46 -5.05 -8.57 6.04
N ASN A 47 -6.29 -8.37 6.49
CA ASN A 47 -6.73 -7.22 7.30
C ASN A 47 -6.50 -5.84 6.67
N PHE A 48 -6.53 -5.78 5.34
CA PHE A 48 -6.55 -4.49 4.62
C PHE A 48 -7.94 -3.87 4.67
N SER A 49 -8.02 -2.54 4.54
CA SER A 49 -9.32 -1.88 4.39
C SER A 49 -9.88 -2.16 2.99
N THR A 50 -11.18 -2.46 2.88
CA THR A 50 -11.87 -2.56 1.60
C THR A 50 -12.03 -1.20 0.91
N ASN A 51 -11.87 -0.10 1.65
CA ASN A 51 -11.79 1.25 1.11
C ASN A 51 -10.32 1.59 0.74
N PRO A 52 -9.99 1.79 -0.55
CA PRO A 52 -8.64 2.13 -0.99
C PRO A 52 -8.01 3.32 -0.25
N ALA A 53 -8.79 4.34 0.10
CA ALA A 53 -8.30 5.57 0.71
C ALA A 53 -7.73 5.36 2.13
N ASP A 54 -8.16 4.29 2.82
CA ASP A 54 -7.76 3.98 4.18
C ASP A 54 -6.50 3.11 4.26
N ASN A 55 -5.99 2.67 3.09
CA ASN A 55 -4.73 1.95 3.00
C ASN A 55 -3.63 2.93 2.56
N ILE A 56 -2.59 3.07 3.38
CA ILE A 56 -1.45 3.93 3.05
C ILE A 56 -0.27 3.04 2.69
N VAL A 57 0.15 3.05 1.42
CA VAL A 57 1.25 2.22 0.92
C VAL A 57 2.48 3.07 0.59
N PHE A 58 3.66 2.64 1.02
CA PHE A 58 4.93 3.28 0.68
C PHE A 58 5.91 2.34 -0.03
N PHE A 59 6.65 2.92 -0.99
CA PHE A 59 7.84 2.34 -1.62
C PHE A 59 9.08 3.04 -1.06
N GLY A 60 9.56 2.57 0.10
CA GLY A 60 10.55 3.30 0.88
C GLY A 60 9.94 4.56 1.49
N ALA A 61 10.44 5.74 1.14
CA ALA A 61 9.93 7.02 1.66
C ALA A 61 8.80 7.63 0.81
N VAL A 62 8.44 7.01 -0.32
CA VAL A 62 7.49 7.58 -1.30
C VAL A 62 6.14 6.90 -1.21
N ARG A 63 5.07 7.70 -0.99
CA ARG A 63 3.70 7.21 -0.95
C ARG A 63 3.23 6.80 -2.35
N ALA A 64 2.68 5.60 -2.48
CA ALA A 64 2.05 5.11 -3.70
C ALA A 64 0.55 5.42 -3.73
N GLY A 65 0.01 5.55 -4.94
CA GLY A 65 -1.44 5.59 -5.15
C GLY A 65 -2.02 4.17 -5.06
N VAL A 66 -3.01 3.99 -4.18
CA VAL A 66 -3.80 2.75 -4.10
C VAL A 66 -4.97 2.87 -5.07
N THR A 67 -5.07 1.95 -6.01
CA THR A 67 -6.10 1.96 -7.05
C THR A 67 -7.31 1.12 -6.67
N THR A 68 -7.09 -0.07 -6.10
CA THR A 68 -8.16 -0.96 -5.62
C THR A 68 -7.71 -1.67 -4.35
N SER A 69 -8.69 -2.06 -3.53
CA SER A 69 -8.42 -2.78 -2.29
C SER A 69 -9.56 -3.74 -1.95
N THR A 70 -9.20 -4.88 -1.38
CA THR A 70 -10.06 -5.82 -0.66
C THR A 70 -9.37 -6.18 0.65
N ALA A 71 -10.04 -6.93 1.54
CA ALA A 71 -9.44 -7.34 2.81
C ALA A 71 -8.15 -8.17 2.66
N GLY A 72 -7.90 -8.77 1.48
CA GLY A 72 -6.73 -9.62 1.23
C GLY A 72 -5.84 -9.19 0.05
N SER A 73 -6.16 -8.09 -0.63
CA SER A 73 -5.38 -7.62 -1.78
C SER A 73 -5.45 -6.12 -1.94
N ILE A 74 -4.30 -5.48 -2.16
CA ILE A 74 -4.19 -4.07 -2.52
C ILE A 74 -3.50 -3.98 -3.88
N THR A 75 -4.07 -3.19 -4.80
CA THR A 75 -3.41 -2.82 -6.05
C THR A 75 -2.88 -1.40 -5.93
N VAL A 76 -1.60 -1.21 -6.24
CA VAL A 76 -0.91 0.09 -6.21
C VAL A 76 -0.15 0.35 -7.49
N THR A 77 0.16 1.62 -7.74
CA THR A 77 1.04 2.04 -8.84
C THR A 77 2.39 2.48 -8.28
N VAL A 78 3.50 1.97 -8.85
CA VAL A 78 4.86 2.34 -8.45
C VAL A 78 5.07 3.85 -8.66
N PRO A 79 5.36 4.62 -7.60
CA PRO A 79 5.53 6.06 -7.70
C PRO A 79 6.92 6.45 -8.21
N ALA A 80 7.04 7.69 -8.69
CA ALA A 80 8.34 8.27 -9.00
C ALA A 80 9.19 8.40 -7.73
N GLY A 81 10.43 7.91 -7.76
CA GLY A 81 11.32 7.91 -6.60
C GLY A 81 11.22 6.67 -5.70
N ALA A 82 10.53 5.61 -6.14
CA ALA A 82 10.56 4.31 -5.45
C ALA A 82 12.01 3.85 -5.18
N MET A 83 12.26 3.35 -3.97
CA MET A 83 13.59 2.95 -3.51
C MET A 83 13.69 1.42 -3.37
N TYR A 84 14.91 0.90 -3.35
CA TYR A 84 15.19 -0.48 -2.98
C TYR A 84 15.00 -0.67 -1.46
N LYS A 85 13.74 -0.80 -1.03
CA LYS A 85 13.33 -1.02 0.36
C LYS A 85 12.09 -1.92 0.43
N PRO A 86 11.82 -2.55 1.59
CA PRO A 86 10.52 -3.17 1.85
C PRO A 86 9.37 -2.19 1.60
N LEU A 87 8.27 -2.72 1.08
CA LEU A 87 7.02 -1.96 1.02
C LEU A 87 6.42 -1.92 2.41
N SER A 88 5.75 -0.82 2.75
CA SER A 88 4.93 -0.75 3.95
C SER A 88 3.47 -0.51 3.60
N VAL A 89 2.57 -1.11 4.37
CA VAL A 89 1.13 -0.87 4.31
C VAL A 89 0.66 -0.48 5.71
N THR A 90 0.06 0.70 5.84
CA THR A 90 -0.55 1.18 7.08
C THR A 90 -2.07 1.20 6.94
N VAL A 91 -2.76 0.59 7.90
CA VAL A 91 -4.23 0.49 7.97
C VAL A 91 -4.62 0.76 9.42
N ASN A 92 -5.52 1.73 9.65
CA ASN A 92 -5.99 2.10 10.99
C ASN A 92 -4.87 2.35 12.02
N GLY A 93 -3.75 2.94 11.58
CA GLY A 93 -2.58 3.23 12.42
C GLY A 93 -1.63 2.05 12.65
N LEU A 94 -1.98 0.83 12.24
CA LEU A 94 -1.11 -0.34 12.29
C LEU A 94 -0.35 -0.50 10.98
N THR A 95 0.93 -0.86 11.04
CA THR A 95 1.80 -0.96 9.85
C THR A 95 2.38 -2.36 9.71
N ALA A 96 2.38 -2.87 8.49
CA ALA A 96 3.09 -4.07 8.09
C ALA A 96 4.14 -3.78 7.02
N TYR A 97 5.13 -4.67 6.92
CA TYR A 97 6.23 -4.59 5.96
C TYR A 97 6.32 -5.88 5.16
N THR A 98 6.74 -5.78 3.89
CA THR A 98 7.10 -6.94 3.11
C THR A 98 8.39 -7.57 3.63
N GLY A 99 8.52 -8.90 3.53
CA GLY A 99 9.75 -9.60 3.91
C GLY A 99 10.95 -9.37 2.98
N ARG A 100 10.73 -8.76 1.80
CA ARG A 100 11.77 -8.44 0.81
C ARG A 100 11.55 -7.07 0.18
N PRO A 101 12.63 -6.40 -0.29
CA PRO A 101 12.51 -5.10 -0.95
C PRO A 101 11.91 -5.22 -2.35
N PHE A 102 11.28 -4.13 -2.80
CA PHE A 102 10.92 -3.95 -4.21
C PHE A 102 12.13 -3.45 -5.00
N ILE A 103 12.32 -3.95 -6.22
CA ILE A 103 13.42 -3.54 -7.09
C ILE A 103 12.91 -2.50 -8.10
N ASN A 104 13.24 -1.23 -7.86
CA ASN A 104 12.97 -0.17 -8.83
C ASN A 104 13.87 -0.35 -10.06
N LEU A 105 13.26 -0.55 -11.22
CA LEU A 105 13.98 -0.66 -12.49
C LEU A 105 14.12 0.74 -13.13
N PRO A 106 15.30 1.05 -13.70
CA PRO A 106 15.48 2.31 -14.40
C PRO A 106 14.45 2.43 -15.53
N VAL A 107 13.75 3.57 -15.57
CA VAL A 107 12.80 3.85 -16.66
C VAL A 107 13.63 3.96 -17.95
N ASN A 108 13.53 2.99 -18.85
CA ASN A 108 14.32 2.98 -20.09
C ASN A 108 13.77 3.94 -21.16
N THR A 109 13.52 5.18 -20.75
CA THR A 109 12.98 6.26 -21.59
C THR A 109 13.96 6.67 -22.68
N ILE A 110 15.28 6.59 -22.41
CA ILE A 110 16.33 6.92 -23.38
C ILE A 110 16.30 5.92 -24.54
N PHE A 111 16.21 4.61 -24.25
CA PHE A 111 16.13 3.59 -25.31
C PHE A 111 14.87 3.73 -26.16
N LYS A 112 13.69 3.97 -25.55
CA LYS A 112 12.46 4.25 -26.31
C LYS A 112 12.58 5.51 -27.17
N LYS A 113 13.18 6.59 -26.66
CA LYS A 113 13.44 7.81 -27.44
C LYS A 113 14.42 7.56 -28.59
N MET A 114 15.48 6.77 -28.35
CA MET A 114 16.46 6.39 -29.38
C MET A 114 15.84 5.56 -30.50
N LEU A 115 15.00 4.57 -30.19
CA LEU A 115 14.28 3.78 -31.20
C LEU A 115 13.33 4.65 -32.03
N LYS A 116 12.60 5.57 -31.40
CA LYS A 116 11.70 6.50 -32.12
C LYS A 116 12.47 7.45 -33.04
N LYS A 117 13.64 7.94 -32.61
CA LYS A 117 14.52 8.79 -33.44
C LYS A 117 15.11 8.02 -34.63
N LYS A 118 15.49 6.75 -34.43
CA LYS A 118 16.00 5.88 -35.52
C LYS A 118 14.91 5.55 -36.55
N GLY A 119 13.67 5.33 -36.11
CA GLY A 119 12.53 5.15 -37.02
C GLY A 119 12.16 6.40 -37.83
N ALA A 120 12.23 7.59 -37.22
CA ALA A 120 11.95 8.85 -37.91
C ALA A 120 13.04 9.24 -38.94
N ALA A 121 14.29 8.81 -38.72
CA ALA A 121 15.39 9.05 -39.65
C ALA A 121 15.39 8.10 -40.86
N ASN A 122 14.71 6.96 -40.78
CA ASN A 122 14.68 5.94 -41.84
C ASN A 122 13.48 6.08 -42.81
N ASN A 123 12.73 7.18 -42.70
CA ASN A 123 11.53 7.44 -43.52
C ASN A 123 11.67 8.74 -44.34
N ARG A 124 12.90 9.05 -44.77
CA ARG A 124 13.26 10.15 -45.67
C ARG A 124 14.19 9.63 -46.75
#